data_AF-A0A3D5CKN3-F1
#
_entry.id   AF-A0A3D5CKN3-F1
#
_cell.length_a   1.000
_cell.length_b   1.000
_cell.length_c   1.000
_cell.angle_alpha   90.00
_cell.angle_beta   90.00
_cell.angle_gamma   90.00
#
_symmetry.space_group_name_H-M   'P 1'
#
loop_
_entity.id
_entity.type
_entity.pdbx_description
1 polymer ?
#
loop_
_entity_poly.entity_id
_entity_poly.type
_entity_poly.pdbx_seq_one_letter_code
_entity_poly.pdbx_strand_id
1 'polypeptide(L)' 'NPAVDELLIAAGSEFDEAKKTELLHKAQEIMHEDAYRIFLFASGRNYGVAKGLENFELGR' A
#
# COMPACT_ATOMS: atom_id res chain seq x y z
N ASN A 1 4.16 -8.13 -14.78
CA ASN A 1 4.13 -7.15 -15.90
C ASN A 1 5.48 -6.46 -15.83
N PRO A 2 6.37 -6.62 -16.83
CA PRO A 2 7.74 -6.09 -16.77
C PRO A 2 7.83 -4.59 -16.44
N ALA A 3 6.88 -3.78 -16.94
CA ALA A 3 6.84 -2.34 -16.66
C ALA A 3 6.56 -2.04 -15.18
N VAL A 4 5.72 -2.86 -14.53
CA VAL A 4 5.46 -2.78 -13.08
C VAL A 4 6.70 -3.16 -12.29
N ASP A 5 7.40 -4.22 -12.71
CA ASP A 5 8.61 -4.70 -12.04
C ASP A 5 9.73 -3.65 -12.08
N GLU A 6 9.93 -2.98 -13.22
CA GLU A 6 10.87 -1.88 -13.37
C GLU A 6 10.57 -0.69 -12.44
N LEU A 7 9.30 -0.30 -12.33
CA LEU A 7 8.87 0.80 -11.44
C LEU A 7 9.08 0.47 -9.96
N LEU A 8 8.82 -0.78 -9.55
CA LEU A 8 9.04 -1.23 -8.18
C LEU A 8 10.54 -1.28 -7.82
N ILE A 9 11.39 -1.72 -8.76
CA ILE A 9 12.85 -1.70 -8.58
C ILE A 9 13.38 -0.27 -8.47
N ALA A 10 12.89 0.64 -9.32
CA ALA A 10 13.25 2.06 -9.27
C ALA A 10 12.83 2.69 -7.94
N ALA A 11 11.61 2.43 -7.47
CA ALA A 11 11.13 2.91 -6.17
C ALA A 11 11.95 2.35 -4.98
N GLY A 12 12.42 1.10 -5.08
CA GLY A 12 13.28 0.48 -4.06
C GLY A 12 14.67 1.09 -3.96
N SER A 13 15.12 1.81 -4.99
CA SER A 13 16.44 2.44 -5.08
C SER A 13 16.39 3.97 -4.96
N GLU A 14 15.20 4.56 -4.83
CA GLU A 14 14.99 6.01 -4.72
C GLU A 14 14.98 6.46 -3.25
N PHE A 15 15.72 7.52 -2.95
CA PHE A 15 15.87 8.09 -1.61
C PHE A 15 14.97 9.31 -1.38
N ASP A 16 14.53 9.96 -2.45
CA ASP A 16 13.52 11.02 -2.40
C ASP A 16 12.13 10.40 -2.21
N GLU A 17 11.53 10.63 -1.04
CA GLU A 17 10.21 10.10 -0.68
C GLU A 17 9.09 10.55 -1.63
N ALA A 18 9.16 11.77 -2.18
CA ALA A 18 8.16 12.25 -3.12
C ALA A 18 8.24 11.50 -4.46
N LYS A 19 9.47 11.30 -4.96
CA LYS A 19 9.69 10.54 -6.20
C LYS A 19 9.38 9.06 -6.03
N LYS A 20 9.74 8.47 -4.89
CA LYS A 20 9.39 7.10 -4.54
C LYS A 20 7.87 6.90 -4.53
N THR A 21 7.13 7.84 -3.93
CA THR A 21 5.67 7.81 -3.92
C THR A 21 5.11 7.88 -5.34
N GLU A 22 5.65 8.76 -6.19
CA GLU A 22 5.24 8.88 -7.59
C GLU A 22 5.46 7.57 -8.37
N LEU A 23 6.61 6.92 -8.21
CA LEU A 23 6.92 5.65 -8.85
C LEU A 23 5.97 4.52 -8.41
N LEU A 24 5.63 4.48 -7.12
CA LEU A 24 4.67 3.51 -6.59
C LEU A 24 3.25 3.74 -7.11
N HIS A 25 2.81 5.00 -7.23
CA HIS A 25 1.50 5.32 -7.80
C HIS A 25 1.40 4.90 -9.27
N LYS A 26 2.46 5.13 -10.07
CA LYS A 26 2.50 4.66 -11.47
C LYS A 26 2.42 3.15 -11.57
N ALA A 27 3.12 2.43 -10.69
CA ALA A 27 3.02 0.97 -10.64
C ALA A 27 1.60 0.51 -10.30
N GLN A 28 0.93 1.16 -9.35
CA GLN A 28 -0.45 0.88 -8.97
C GLN A 28 -1.46 1.15 -10.10
N GLU A 29 -1.25 2.22 -10.87
CA GLU A 29 -2.09 2.57 -12.03
C GLU A 29 -2.04 1.46 -13.09
N ILE A 30 -0.84 1.01 -13.46
CA ILE A 30 -0.68 -0.10 -14.41
C ILE A 30 -1.31 -1.40 -13.86
N MET A 31 -1.12 -1.69 -12.57
CA MET A 31 -1.76 -2.86 -11.93
C MET A 31 -3.29 -2.78 -11.93
N HIS A 32 -3.85 -1.57 -11.86
CA HIS A 32 -5.28 -1.32 -11.90
C HIS A 32 -5.84 -1.48 -13.31
N GLU A 33 -5.18 -0.88 -14.31
CA GLU A 33 -5.60 -0.91 -15.72
C GLU A 33 -5.53 -2.31 -16.33
N ASP A 34 -4.47 -3.08 -16.03
CA ASP A 34 -4.28 -4.45 -16.54
C ASP A 34 -5.14 -5.50 -15.82
N ALA A 35 -5.96 -5.08 -14.85
CA ALA A 35 -6.93 -5.88 -14.11
C ALA A 35 -6.49 -7.31 -13.76
N TYR A 36 -5.46 -7.45 -12.92
CA TYR A 36 -5.09 -8.75 -12.31
C TYR A 36 -5.80 -9.03 -10.96
N ARG A 37 -6.41 -8.02 -10.32
CA ARG A 37 -7.20 -8.12 -9.06
C ARG A 37 -8.27 -7.03 -9.00
N ILE A 38 -9.50 -7.39 -8.65
CA ILE A 38 -10.60 -6.46 -8.38
C ILE A 38 -10.58 -6.11 -6.88
N PHE A 39 -10.35 -4.84 -6.55
CA PHE A 39 -10.45 -4.34 -5.18
C PHE A 39 -11.92 -4.03 -4.86
N LEU A 40 -12.54 -4.80 -3.97
CA LEU A 40 -13.96 -4.67 -3.64
C LEU A 40 -14.22 -3.61 -2.56
N PHE A 41 -13.44 -3.62 -1.48
CA PHE A 41 -13.46 -2.59 -0.43
C PHE A 41 -12.22 -2.75 0.47
N ALA A 42 -11.86 -1.67 1.18
CA ALA A 42 -10.93 -1.71 2.29
C ALA A 42 -11.73 -1.87 3.60
N SER A 43 -11.58 -3.00 4.29
CA SER A 43 -12.23 -3.20 5.59
C SER A 43 -11.50 -2.40 6.67
N GLY A 44 -12.25 -1.66 7.49
CA GLY A 44 -11.70 -1.11 8.74
C GLY A 44 -11.20 -2.22 9.67
N ARG A 45 -10.13 -1.96 10.42
CA ARG A 45 -9.61 -2.91 11.40
C ARG A 45 -10.47 -2.81 12.68
N ASN A 46 -11.35 -3.78 12.91
CA ASN A 46 -12.23 -3.83 14.09
C ASN A 46 -11.61 -4.68 15.20
N TYR A 47 -11.60 -4.18 16.44
CA TYR A 47 -11.04 -4.90 17.60
C TYR A 47 -12.01 -4.83 18.79
N GLY A 48 -12.13 -5.96 19.50
CA GLY A 48 -12.75 -6.01 20.82
C GLY A 48 -11.68 -5.87 21.90
N VAL A 49 -11.81 -4.87 22.77
CA VAL A 49 -10.89 -4.64 23.90
C VAL A 49 -11.63 -4.82 25.23
N ALA A 50 -10.92 -5.25 26.27
CA ALA A 50 -11.49 -5.42 27.61
C ALA A 50 -11.85 -4.07 28.24
N LYS A 51 -12.88 -4.03 29.10
CA LYS A 51 -13.45 -2.80 29.72
C LYS A 51 -12.46 -1.97 30.58
N GLY A 52 -11.26 -2.48 30.87
CA GLY A 52 -10.23 -1.78 31.65
C GLY A 52 -8.86 -1.74 30.97
N LEU A 53 -8.80 -2.02 29.66
CA LEU A 53 -7.54 -1.92 28.93
C LEU A 53 -7.23 -0.45 28.67
N GLU A 54 -6.08 -0.01 29.19
CA GLU A 54 -5.52 1.32 28.92
C GLU A 54 -4.34 1.18 27.96
N ASN A 55 -4.04 2.25 27.21
CA ASN A 55 -2.93 2.32 26.25
C ASN A 55 -3.00 1.27 25.13
N PHE A 56 -4.20 0.92 24.65
CA PHE A 56 -4.34 0.10 23.45
C PHE A 56 -3.95 0.91 22.21
N GLU A 57 -2.89 0.48 21.53
CA GLU A 57 -2.46 1.03 20.27
C GLU A 57 -2.65 0.02 19.14
N LEU A 58 -3.36 0.45 18.09
CA LEU A 58 -3.33 -0.26 16.82
C LEU A 58 -1.94 -0.06 16.21
N GLY A 59 -1.19 -1.15 15.99
CA GLY A 59 0.05 -1.08 15.22
C GLY A 59 -0.21 -0.46 13.84
N ARG A 60 0.65 0.48 13.42
CA ARG A 60 0.58 1.11 12.08
C ARG A 60 0.78 0.08 10.99
#